data_AF-A0AAW0FKL4-F1
#
_entry.id   AF-A0AAW0FKL4-F1
#
_cell.length_a   1.000
_cell.length_b   1.000
_cell.length_c   1.000
_cell.angle_alpha   90.00
_cell.angle_beta   90.00
_cell.angle_gamma   90.00
#
_symmetry.space_group_name_H-M   'P 1'
#
loop_
_entity.id
_entity.type
_entity.pdbx_description
1 polymer ?
#
loop_
_entity_poly.entity_id
_entity_poly.type
_entity_poly.pdbx_seq_one_letter_code
_entity_poly.pdbx_strand_id
1 'polypeptide(L)'
;MLPEKSLQTPGLATVRSASSHLSVDDHEVNLEAIQSQAVSIGEVAGEFTSEQKYFILRRLNYEGLVNLNELPVGAAFMLEKISALNEAEAVEILKEYIEAHYEDVNIPDADYQFAQKLIDEAPNNLNSGAGDIKTHLKSHFDAGSDEKQLSDTNVADSTSIESITHSPFELFDWSFQVKVEAGLIAYHSPYPEVRAVTEPYDDPSVPCETPRAIIVGIIWLAIGVVINQFFYDRQPSISFTSAVAQLFIYPSGKLLALILPKWSFTIWKHTIDLNPGPWNEKEQMLATLIFSIAGGSTSYVTSNITVQKMARFYDNKKFVIYPTRSIWPSILPTLAVNKALMKPEKHENINGWTISRYLQYHDKSINWWGNTVSGAGLDGAGLSLKNATLSAPDGYFGPRMSKLAE
;
A
#
# COMPACT_ATOMS: atom_id res chain seq x y z
N MET A 1 -33.50 34.59 27.25
CA MET A 1 -32.77 34.11 26.06
C MET A 1 -31.48 33.50 26.55
N LEU A 2 -31.47 32.17 26.69
CA LEU A 2 -30.24 31.41 26.84
C LEU A 2 -29.68 31.16 25.44
N PRO A 3 -28.36 31.20 25.23
CA PRO A 3 -27.78 30.94 23.92
C PRO A 3 -28.05 29.48 23.53
N GLU A 4 -28.47 29.25 22.29
CA GLU A 4 -28.51 27.91 21.68
C GLU A 4 -27.09 27.32 21.73
N LYS A 5 -26.89 26.33 22.59
CA LYS A 5 -25.80 25.37 22.43
C LYS A 5 -26.07 24.65 21.12
N SER A 6 -25.20 24.84 20.13
CA SER A 6 -25.16 23.96 18.97
C SER A 6 -25.07 22.52 19.48
N LEU A 7 -26.06 21.70 19.14
CA LEU A 7 -26.07 20.27 19.40
C LEU A 7 -24.94 19.65 18.58
N GLN A 8 -23.75 19.54 19.16
CA GLN A 8 -22.69 18.72 18.59
C GLN A 8 -23.13 17.27 18.71
N THR A 9 -23.44 16.65 17.57
CA THR A 9 -23.75 15.23 17.45
C THR A 9 -22.51 14.42 17.86
N PRO A 10 -22.59 13.51 18.85
CA PRO A 10 -21.45 12.76 19.37
C PRO A 10 -20.58 12.08 18.31
N GLY A 11 -21.17 11.54 17.24
CA GLY A 11 -20.44 10.89 16.13
C GLY A 11 -19.64 11.85 15.24
N LEU A 12 -20.01 13.13 15.18
CA LEU A 12 -19.25 14.16 14.44
C LEU A 12 -18.05 14.68 15.24
N ALA A 13 -18.12 14.62 16.58
CA ALA A 13 -17.01 15.05 17.42
C ALA A 13 -15.76 14.17 17.25
N THR A 14 -15.92 12.88 16.92
CA THR A 14 -14.81 11.95 16.70
C THR A 14 -14.08 12.22 15.38
N VAL A 15 -14.76 12.74 14.38
CA VAL A 15 -14.17 13.06 13.06
C VAL A 15 -13.42 14.39 13.06
N ARG A 16 -13.82 15.33 13.93
CA ARG A 16 -13.33 16.71 13.98
C ARG A 16 -11.98 16.93 14.65
N SER A 17 -11.32 15.89 15.16
CA SER A 17 -9.94 16.00 15.64
C SER A 17 -9.10 16.59 14.50
N ALA A 18 -8.45 17.73 14.71
CA ALA A 18 -7.61 18.39 13.71
C ALA A 18 -6.36 18.91 14.42
N SER A 19 -5.44 17.99 14.71
CA SER A 19 -4.09 18.39 15.15
C SER A 19 -3.17 18.61 13.96
N SER A 20 -3.21 17.71 12.99
CA SER A 20 -2.38 17.69 11.78
C SER A 20 -2.71 16.42 11.00
N HIS A 21 -2.81 16.49 9.68
CA HIS A 21 -3.01 15.32 8.81
C HIS A 21 -1.89 14.27 8.93
N LEU A 22 -0.71 14.65 9.45
CA LEU A 22 0.39 13.72 9.74
C LEU A 22 0.21 12.92 11.05
N SER A 23 -0.77 13.27 11.89
CA SER A 23 -1.02 12.60 13.17
C SER A 23 -1.92 11.39 12.97
N VAL A 24 -1.59 10.26 13.57
CA VAL A 24 -2.39 9.01 13.49
C VAL A 24 -3.80 9.24 14.03
N ASP A 25 -3.93 9.92 15.17
CA ASP A 25 -5.19 10.24 15.83
C ASP A 25 -6.16 11.04 14.92
N ASP A 26 -5.63 11.72 13.90
CA ASP A 26 -6.43 12.50 12.94
C ASP A 26 -7.16 11.60 11.93
N HIS A 27 -6.69 10.37 11.75
CA HIS A 27 -7.31 9.36 10.87
C HIS A 27 -8.18 8.37 11.64
N GLU A 28 -8.24 8.48 12.97
CA GLU A 28 -9.00 7.56 13.81
C GLU A 28 -10.49 7.94 13.89
N VAL A 29 -11.36 6.96 13.72
CA VAL A 29 -12.81 7.10 13.79
C VAL A 29 -13.41 6.01 14.66
N ASN A 30 -14.31 6.39 15.56
CA ASN A 30 -15.09 5.43 16.34
C ASN A 30 -16.35 5.03 15.55
N LEU A 31 -16.34 3.83 14.97
CA LEU A 31 -17.45 3.36 14.14
C LEU A 31 -18.71 3.10 14.95
N GLU A 32 -18.61 2.63 16.20
CA GLU A 32 -19.78 2.39 17.04
C GLU A 32 -20.55 3.70 17.31
N ALA A 33 -19.82 4.78 17.55
CA ALA A 33 -20.41 6.10 17.77
C ALA A 33 -21.14 6.61 16.51
N ILE A 34 -20.54 6.45 15.32
CA ILE A 34 -21.13 6.91 14.06
C ILE A 34 -22.29 6.03 13.62
N GLN A 35 -22.19 4.70 13.71
CA GLN A 35 -23.28 3.80 13.34
C GLN A 35 -24.51 3.94 14.25
N SER A 36 -24.32 4.39 15.50
CA SER A 36 -25.43 4.65 16.41
C SER A 36 -26.28 5.86 16.03
N GLN A 37 -25.79 6.74 15.14
CA GLN A 37 -26.44 7.98 14.73
C GLN A 37 -26.18 8.25 13.25
N ALA A 38 -27.19 8.03 12.41
CA ALA A 38 -27.10 8.37 10.98
C ALA A 38 -26.74 9.85 10.82
N VAL A 39 -25.68 10.11 10.04
CA VAL A 39 -25.17 11.45 9.78
C VAL A 39 -25.70 11.92 8.43
N SER A 40 -26.42 13.04 8.41
CA SER A 40 -26.91 13.64 7.17
C SER A 40 -25.94 14.64 6.55
N ILE A 41 -26.04 14.85 5.24
CA ILE A 41 -25.21 15.84 4.52
C ILE A 41 -25.38 17.28 5.05
N GLY A 42 -26.53 17.58 5.66
CA GLY A 42 -26.81 18.88 6.24
C GLY A 42 -26.03 19.14 7.54
N GLU A 43 -25.72 18.09 8.29
CA GLU A 43 -25.07 18.17 9.62
C GLU A 43 -23.55 18.18 9.55
N VAL A 44 -22.99 17.77 8.41
CA VAL A 44 -21.55 17.66 8.12
C VAL A 44 -21.04 18.92 7.43
N ALA A 45 -19.81 19.35 7.72
CA ALA A 45 -19.10 20.42 7.01
C ALA A 45 -19.97 21.68 6.85
N GLY A 46 -20.38 22.26 7.98
CA GLY A 46 -21.34 23.37 8.01
C GLY A 46 -20.91 24.64 7.26
N GLU A 47 -19.61 24.76 6.95
CA GLU A 47 -19.06 25.89 6.18
C GLU A 47 -19.33 25.78 4.68
N PHE A 48 -19.56 24.57 4.16
CA PHE A 48 -19.79 24.34 2.73
C PHE A 48 -21.26 24.45 2.34
N THR A 49 -21.51 24.99 1.14
CA THR A 49 -22.84 24.96 0.53
C THR A 49 -23.22 23.54 0.10
N SER A 50 -24.50 23.32 -0.19
CA SER A 50 -24.97 22.00 -0.65
C SER A 50 -24.30 21.59 -1.97
N GLU A 51 -24.05 22.55 -2.86
CA GLU A 51 -23.37 22.36 -4.14
C GLU A 51 -21.90 21.98 -3.95
N GLN A 52 -21.20 22.65 -3.03
CA GLN A 52 -19.81 22.33 -2.68
C GLN A 52 -19.69 20.93 -2.08
N LYS A 53 -20.60 20.55 -1.18
CA LYS A 53 -20.64 19.18 -0.63
C LYS A 53 -20.89 18.14 -1.73
N TYR A 54 -21.81 18.42 -2.65
CA TYR A 54 -22.07 17.54 -3.79
C TYR A 54 -20.86 17.41 -4.72
N PHE A 55 -20.12 18.51 -4.95
CA PHE A 55 -18.87 18.48 -5.70
C PHE A 55 -17.82 17.58 -5.04
N ILE A 56 -17.66 17.67 -3.70
CA ILE A 56 -16.75 16.78 -2.96
C ILE A 56 -17.17 15.32 -3.09
N LEU A 57 -18.45 15.02 -2.90
CA LEU A 57 -18.98 13.65 -3.06
C LEU A 57 -18.72 13.11 -4.47
N ARG A 58 -18.89 13.95 -5.49
CA ARG A 58 -18.56 13.63 -6.87
C ARG A 58 -17.08 13.26 -7.03
N ARG A 59 -16.20 14.09 -6.49
CA ARG A 59 -14.74 13.91 -6.54
C ARG A 59 -14.28 12.64 -5.81
N LEU A 60 -15.00 12.24 -4.76
CA LEU A 60 -14.82 11.00 -4.00
C LEU A 60 -15.51 9.78 -4.63
N ASN A 61 -16.11 9.91 -5.82
CA ASN A 61 -16.85 8.84 -6.52
C ASN A 61 -18.12 8.34 -5.79
N TYR A 62 -18.76 9.21 -4.98
CA TYR A 62 -20.04 8.97 -4.33
C TYR A 62 -21.25 9.50 -5.13
N GLU A 63 -21.13 9.62 -6.46
CA GLU A 63 -22.19 10.14 -7.35
C GLU A 63 -23.49 9.33 -7.29
N GLY A 64 -23.40 8.03 -6.94
CA GLY A 64 -24.52 7.10 -6.91
C GLY A 64 -25.33 7.08 -5.62
N LEU A 65 -25.06 7.97 -4.65
CA LEU A 65 -25.78 7.98 -3.38
C LEU A 65 -27.25 8.37 -3.57
N VAL A 66 -28.15 7.45 -3.25
CA VAL A 66 -29.61 7.65 -3.34
C VAL A 66 -30.16 8.35 -2.08
N ASN A 67 -29.51 8.15 -0.93
CA ASN A 67 -29.92 8.71 0.35
C ASN A 67 -28.81 9.61 0.91
N LEU A 68 -29.09 10.92 1.06
CA LEU A 68 -28.18 11.89 1.64
C LEU A 68 -28.43 12.15 3.14
N ASN A 69 -29.46 11.50 3.71
CA ASN A 69 -29.74 11.57 5.15
C ASN A 69 -28.88 10.60 5.96
N GLU A 70 -28.23 9.65 5.29
CA GLU A 70 -27.33 8.67 5.88
C GLU A 70 -26.10 8.57 4.97
N LEU A 71 -25.11 9.41 5.23
CA LEU A 71 -23.87 9.42 4.49
C LEU A 71 -22.98 8.24 4.90
N PRO A 72 -22.24 7.63 3.94
CA PRO A 72 -21.14 6.73 4.26
C PRO A 72 -20.12 7.40 5.18
N VAL A 73 -19.52 6.63 6.09
CA VAL A 73 -18.55 7.15 7.07
C VAL A 73 -17.38 7.83 6.37
N GLY A 74 -16.83 7.23 5.31
CA GLY A 74 -15.73 7.83 4.55
C GLY A 74 -16.11 9.16 3.89
N ALA A 75 -17.34 9.30 3.40
CA ALA A 75 -17.82 10.55 2.83
C ALA A 75 -17.96 11.65 3.90
N ALA A 76 -18.56 11.32 5.05
CA ALA A 76 -18.68 12.26 6.18
C ALA A 76 -17.31 12.66 6.74
N PHE A 77 -16.39 11.70 6.85
CA PHE A 77 -15.01 11.92 7.27
C PHE A 77 -14.30 12.91 6.35
N MET A 78 -14.28 12.65 5.04
CA MET A 78 -13.61 13.52 4.07
C MET A 78 -14.21 14.93 4.03
N LEU A 79 -15.54 15.05 4.11
CA LEU A 79 -16.20 16.36 4.13
C LEU A 79 -15.79 17.21 5.34
N GLU A 80 -15.79 16.64 6.56
CA GLU A 80 -15.33 17.35 7.76
C GLU A 80 -13.85 17.73 7.66
N LYS A 81 -12.99 16.81 7.20
CA LYS A 81 -11.55 17.07 7.06
C LYS A 81 -11.24 18.15 6.04
N ILE A 82 -11.87 18.11 4.87
CA ILE A 82 -11.74 19.15 3.84
C ILE A 82 -12.24 20.50 4.36
N SER A 83 -13.34 20.50 5.14
CA SER A 83 -13.86 21.73 5.76
C SER A 83 -12.91 22.31 6.81
N ALA A 84 -12.25 21.45 7.59
CA ALA A 84 -11.35 21.86 8.65
C ALA A 84 -9.98 22.39 8.14
N LEU A 85 -9.60 22.05 6.91
CA LEU A 85 -8.35 22.52 6.31
C LEU A 85 -8.32 24.04 6.13
N ASN A 86 -7.19 24.64 6.48
CA ASN A 86 -6.91 26.04 6.17
C ASN A 86 -6.18 26.17 4.82
N GLU A 87 -6.30 27.32 4.17
CA GLU A 87 -5.74 27.54 2.82
C GLU A 87 -4.21 27.43 2.79
N ALA A 88 -3.52 27.87 3.85
CA ALA A 88 -2.06 27.82 3.90
C ALA A 88 -1.54 26.38 3.97
N GLU A 89 -2.13 25.57 4.85
CA GLU A 89 -1.85 24.14 4.98
C GLU A 89 -2.19 23.40 3.69
N ALA A 90 -3.34 23.72 3.07
CA ALA A 90 -3.72 23.12 1.80
C ALA A 90 -2.69 23.38 0.69
N VAL A 91 -2.18 24.62 0.57
CA VAL A 91 -1.12 24.96 -0.39
C VAL A 91 0.18 24.22 -0.09
N GLU A 92 0.58 24.09 1.18
CA GLU A 92 1.79 23.34 1.54
C GLU A 92 1.66 21.84 1.21
N ILE A 93 0.52 21.22 1.51
CA ILE A 93 0.23 19.82 1.13
C ILE A 93 0.36 19.63 -0.38
N LEU A 94 -0.18 20.54 -1.19
CA LEU A 94 -0.07 20.44 -2.64
C LEU A 94 1.38 20.61 -3.14
N LYS A 95 2.17 21.49 -2.52
CA LYS A 95 3.60 21.64 -2.87
C LYS A 95 4.37 20.36 -2.58
N GLU A 96 4.19 19.78 -1.39
CA GLU A 96 4.83 18.51 -1.03
C GLU A 96 4.40 17.38 -1.97
N TYR A 97 3.12 17.33 -2.34
CA TYR A 97 2.59 16.36 -3.29
C TYR A 97 3.26 16.44 -4.66
N ILE A 98 3.36 17.65 -5.24
CA ILE A 98 3.99 17.88 -6.55
C ILE A 98 5.46 17.49 -6.52
N GLU A 99 6.19 17.82 -5.45
CA GLU A 99 7.60 17.45 -5.30
C GLU A 99 7.78 15.93 -5.14
N ALA A 100 6.97 15.30 -4.27
CA ALA A 100 7.09 13.87 -3.96
C ALA A 100 6.71 12.96 -5.13
N HIS A 101 5.82 13.42 -6.02
CA HIS A 101 5.30 12.62 -7.13
C HIS A 101 5.72 13.16 -8.51
N TYR A 102 6.79 13.95 -8.55
CA TYR A 102 7.41 14.34 -9.81
C TYR A 102 7.84 13.09 -10.59
N GLU A 103 7.37 12.97 -11.84
CA GLU A 103 7.58 11.80 -12.73
C GLU A 103 6.87 10.49 -12.29
N ASP A 104 5.90 10.54 -11.37
CA ASP A 104 5.09 9.36 -11.03
C ASP A 104 4.04 9.07 -12.11
N VAL A 105 4.28 8.02 -12.89
CA VAL A 105 3.41 7.55 -13.98
C VAL A 105 2.05 7.01 -13.52
N ASN A 106 1.87 6.76 -12.22
CA ASN A 106 0.62 6.24 -11.68
C ASN A 106 -0.37 7.36 -11.31
N ILE A 107 0.07 8.62 -11.35
CA ILE A 107 -0.81 9.77 -11.10
C ILE A 107 -1.36 10.26 -12.44
N PRO A 108 -2.69 10.41 -12.59
CA PRO A 108 -3.25 10.97 -13.81
C PRO A 108 -2.76 12.39 -14.06
N ASP A 109 -2.33 12.68 -15.29
CA ASP A 109 -1.81 13.99 -15.70
C ASP A 109 -2.78 15.13 -15.35
N ALA A 110 -4.09 14.90 -15.47
CA ALA A 110 -5.11 15.90 -15.17
C ALA A 110 -5.13 16.29 -13.68
N ASP A 111 -4.98 15.33 -12.77
CA ASP A 111 -4.93 15.58 -11.33
C ASP A 111 -3.64 16.33 -10.96
N TYR A 112 -2.50 15.91 -11.51
CA TYR A 112 -1.21 16.58 -11.28
C TYR A 112 -1.19 18.01 -11.83
N GLN A 113 -1.62 18.22 -13.07
CA GLN A 113 -1.69 19.55 -13.70
C GLN A 113 -2.65 20.48 -12.97
N PHE A 114 -3.77 19.94 -12.45
CA PHE A 114 -4.72 20.74 -11.70
C PHE A 114 -4.19 21.16 -10.33
N ALA A 115 -3.53 20.25 -9.60
CA ALA A 115 -2.82 20.60 -8.37
C ALA A 115 -1.76 21.69 -8.60
N GLN A 116 -1.00 21.59 -9.69
CA GLN A 116 -0.04 22.62 -10.08
C GLN A 116 -0.71 23.96 -10.38
N LYS A 117 -1.82 23.93 -11.13
CA LYS A 117 -2.62 25.13 -11.45
C LYS A 117 -3.12 25.82 -10.19
N LEU A 118 -3.55 25.06 -9.18
CA LEU A 118 -3.97 25.61 -7.88
C LEU A 118 -2.81 26.29 -7.13
N ILE A 119 -1.59 25.76 -7.21
CA ILE A 119 -0.40 26.39 -6.63
C ILE A 119 -0.03 27.67 -7.40
N ASP A 120 -0.07 27.63 -8.73
CA ASP A 120 0.31 28.76 -9.57
C ASP A 120 -0.64 29.97 -9.39
N GLU A 121 -1.92 29.71 -9.17
CA GLU A 121 -2.96 30.71 -8.89
C GLU A 121 -3.07 31.08 -7.39
N ALA A 122 -2.20 30.53 -6.53
CA ALA A 122 -2.24 30.81 -5.10
C ALA A 122 -1.95 32.30 -4.80
N PRO A 123 -2.70 32.92 -3.85
CA PRO A 123 -2.45 34.29 -3.41
C PRO A 123 -0.98 34.54 -3.02
N ASN A 124 -0.46 35.72 -3.37
CA ASN A 124 0.97 36.05 -3.18
C ASN A 124 1.51 35.86 -1.76
N ASN A 125 0.66 35.96 -0.74
CA ASN A 125 1.01 35.73 0.67
C ASN A 125 1.20 34.25 1.03
N LEU A 126 0.68 33.32 0.21
CA LEU A 126 0.79 31.87 0.35
C LEU A 126 1.81 31.28 -0.65
N ASN A 127 2.16 32.04 -1.68
CA ASN A 127 2.98 31.59 -2.81
C ASN A 127 4.49 31.86 -2.65
N SER A 128 4.97 32.14 -1.43
CA SER A 128 6.38 32.29 -1.12
C SER A 128 7.11 30.95 -1.20
N GLY A 129 7.42 30.47 -2.41
CA GLY A 129 8.13 29.22 -2.66
C GLY A 129 8.02 28.63 -4.08
N ALA A 130 7.04 29.05 -4.90
CA ALA A 130 6.80 28.44 -6.22
C ALA A 130 7.83 28.76 -7.33
N GLY A 131 8.93 29.46 -6.99
CA GLY A 131 10.00 29.76 -7.94
C GLY A 131 10.70 28.51 -8.49
N ASP A 132 10.87 27.49 -7.66
CA ASP A 132 11.60 26.26 -8.04
C ASP A 132 10.70 25.21 -8.72
N ILE A 133 9.38 25.25 -8.49
CA ILE A 133 8.42 24.27 -9.04
C ILE A 133 8.19 24.48 -10.55
N LYS A 134 8.22 25.73 -11.04
CA LYS A 134 8.10 26.04 -12.48
C LYS A 134 9.18 25.42 -13.36
N THR A 135 10.29 24.99 -12.77
CA THR A 135 11.42 24.34 -13.47
C THR A 135 11.06 22.94 -13.96
N HIS A 136 10.21 22.22 -13.22
CA HIS A 136 9.84 20.83 -13.46
C HIS A 136 8.87 20.62 -14.64
N LEU A 137 8.10 21.65 -15.00
CA LEU A 137 7.24 21.66 -16.19
C LEU A 137 8.03 21.83 -17.49
N LYS A 138 9.10 22.65 -17.48
CA LYS A 138 9.87 22.94 -18.70
C LYS A 138 10.65 21.75 -19.23
N SER A 139 11.17 20.90 -18.35
CA SER A 139 11.90 19.69 -18.76
C SER A 139 11.00 18.61 -19.37
N HIS A 140 9.71 18.60 -19.06
CA HIS A 140 8.80 17.53 -19.46
C HIS A 140 8.07 17.79 -20.79
N PHE A 141 7.99 19.06 -21.25
CA PHE A 141 7.27 19.45 -22.47
C PHE A 141 8.17 19.87 -23.65
N ASP A 142 9.50 20.00 -23.47
CA ASP A 142 10.43 20.28 -24.57
C ASP A 142 10.68 19.08 -25.51
N ALA A 143 9.96 17.96 -25.32
CA ALA A 143 9.91 16.83 -26.26
C ALA A 143 8.63 16.86 -27.12
N GLY A 144 8.38 17.99 -27.79
CA GLY A 144 7.60 18.06 -29.02
C GLY A 144 6.08 18.18 -28.88
N SER A 145 5.58 19.43 -28.85
CA SER A 145 4.30 19.77 -29.45
C SER A 145 4.19 21.28 -29.68
N ASP A 146 3.85 21.66 -30.90
CA ASP A 146 3.70 23.04 -31.37
C ASP A 146 2.74 23.87 -30.50
N GLU A 147 3.17 25.08 -30.15
CA GLU A 147 2.39 26.10 -29.46
C GLU A 147 1.09 26.43 -30.21
N LYS A 148 -0.06 26.20 -29.57
CA LYS A 148 -1.28 26.96 -29.84
C LYS A 148 -1.60 27.84 -28.65
N GLN A 149 -1.42 29.14 -28.86
CA GLN A 149 -1.86 30.21 -27.98
C GLN A 149 -3.36 30.05 -27.68
N LEU A 150 -3.71 30.03 -26.39
CA LEU A 150 -5.07 30.24 -25.94
C LEU A 150 -5.12 31.57 -25.16
N SER A 151 -5.48 32.63 -25.88
CA SER A 151 -6.06 33.83 -25.29
C SER A 151 -7.55 33.54 -25.04
N ASP A 152 -8.03 33.77 -23.82
CA ASP A 152 -9.12 34.72 -23.58
C ASP A 152 -9.52 34.71 -22.10
N THR A 153 -9.31 35.87 -21.49
CA THR A 153 -9.84 36.28 -20.20
C THR A 153 -11.36 36.34 -20.28
N ASN A 154 -12.08 35.67 -19.38
CA ASN A 154 -13.45 36.03 -19.02
C ASN A 154 -13.67 35.77 -17.53
N VAL A 155 -13.68 36.87 -16.76
CA VAL A 155 -14.24 36.93 -15.41
C VAL A 155 -15.76 36.86 -15.59
N ALA A 156 -16.37 35.72 -15.30
CA ALA A 156 -17.81 35.52 -15.40
C ALA A 156 -18.48 35.78 -14.04
N ASP A 157 -19.53 36.59 -14.13
CA ASP A 157 -20.32 37.20 -13.08
C ASP A 157 -21.17 36.17 -12.32
N SER A 158 -21.27 36.35 -11.01
CA SER A 158 -22.03 35.52 -10.09
C SER A 158 -23.53 35.81 -10.20
N THR A 159 -24.34 34.85 -10.67
CA THR A 159 -25.69 34.50 -10.19
C THR A 159 -26.49 33.77 -11.27
N SER A 160 -26.53 32.43 -11.24
CA SER A 160 -27.72 31.58 -11.50
C SER A 160 -27.32 30.13 -11.85
N ILE A 161 -27.69 29.19 -10.99
CA ILE A 161 -28.02 27.77 -11.29
C ILE A 161 -27.27 27.11 -12.48
N GLU A 162 -25.99 26.79 -12.29
CA GLU A 162 -25.22 25.87 -13.17
C GLU A 162 -24.34 24.91 -12.34
N SER A 163 -24.89 24.31 -11.29
CA SER A 163 -24.12 23.44 -10.36
C SER A 163 -23.96 21.98 -10.84
N ILE A 164 -24.04 21.72 -12.15
CA ILE A 164 -23.91 20.36 -12.74
C ILE A 164 -22.78 20.25 -13.79
N THR A 165 -22.20 21.36 -14.25
CA THR A 165 -21.45 21.39 -15.53
C THR A 165 -19.96 21.71 -15.43
N HIS A 166 -19.42 22.09 -14.27
CA HIS A 166 -17.97 22.32 -14.17
C HIS A 166 -17.21 20.99 -14.19
N SER A 167 -16.25 20.89 -15.12
CA SER A 167 -15.23 19.84 -15.06
C SER A 167 -14.48 19.95 -13.73
N PRO A 168 -14.14 18.84 -13.05
CA PRO A 168 -13.40 18.88 -11.78
C PRO A 168 -12.07 19.63 -11.89
N PHE A 169 -11.54 19.81 -13.10
CA PHE A 169 -10.26 20.46 -13.40
C PHE A 169 -10.39 21.92 -13.89
N GLU A 170 -11.60 22.47 -13.95
CA GLU A 170 -11.83 23.88 -14.22
C GLU A 170 -11.79 24.69 -12.92
N LEU A 171 -11.12 25.84 -12.93
CA LEU A 171 -10.98 26.69 -11.75
C LEU A 171 -12.22 27.59 -11.62
N PHE A 172 -12.97 27.49 -10.51
CA PHE A 172 -14.18 28.30 -10.28
C PHE A 172 -14.33 28.81 -8.83
N ASP A 173 -13.59 28.24 -7.88
CA ASP A 173 -13.49 28.74 -6.50
C ASP A 173 -12.16 28.23 -5.93
N TRP A 174 -11.12 29.06 -6.04
CA TRP A 174 -9.76 28.65 -5.68
C TRP A 174 -9.66 28.19 -4.22
N SER A 175 -10.26 28.95 -3.28
CA SER A 175 -10.22 28.66 -1.83
C SER A 175 -10.88 27.33 -1.50
N PHE A 176 -12.01 27.03 -2.16
CA PHE A 176 -12.65 25.74 -2.02
C PHE A 176 -11.83 24.61 -2.68
N GLN A 177 -11.44 24.77 -3.94
CA GLN A 177 -10.79 23.72 -4.72
C GLN A 177 -9.41 23.35 -4.17
N VAL A 178 -8.65 24.32 -3.65
CA VAL A 178 -7.35 24.04 -3.02
C VAL A 178 -7.52 23.15 -1.78
N LYS A 179 -8.55 23.37 -0.96
CA LYS A 179 -8.86 22.52 0.20
C LYS A 179 -9.35 21.14 -0.20
N VAL A 180 -10.15 21.05 -1.27
CA VAL A 180 -10.64 19.76 -1.78
C VAL A 180 -9.47 18.89 -2.25
N GLU A 181 -8.61 19.41 -3.12
CA GLU A 181 -7.48 18.65 -3.64
C GLU A 181 -6.46 18.31 -2.54
N ALA A 182 -6.13 19.27 -1.67
CA ALA A 182 -5.25 19.01 -0.55
C ALA A 182 -5.84 17.97 0.43
N GLY A 183 -7.13 18.05 0.72
CA GLY A 183 -7.79 17.10 1.61
C GLY A 183 -7.85 15.69 1.06
N LEU A 184 -8.04 15.53 -0.25
CA LEU A 184 -7.97 14.22 -0.92
C LEU A 184 -6.59 13.58 -0.83
N ILE A 185 -5.53 14.39 -0.84
CA ILE A 185 -4.14 13.93 -0.77
C ILE A 185 -3.71 13.70 0.68
N ALA A 186 -4.13 14.56 1.61
CA ALA A 186 -3.70 14.50 3.00
C ALA A 186 -4.44 13.43 3.82
N TYR A 187 -5.73 13.22 3.54
CA TYR A 187 -6.60 12.32 4.29
C TYR A 187 -7.00 11.07 3.49
N HIS A 188 -6.50 10.93 2.27
CA HIS A 188 -6.71 9.74 1.48
C HIS A 188 -5.56 9.52 0.49
N SER A 189 -5.59 8.42 -0.26
CA SER A 189 -4.55 8.12 -1.23
C SER A 189 -4.64 9.06 -2.43
N PRO A 190 -3.52 9.58 -2.96
CA PRO A 190 -3.52 10.31 -4.23
C PRO A 190 -3.90 9.40 -5.41
N TYR A 191 -3.61 8.10 -5.29
CA TYR A 191 -3.93 7.09 -6.31
C TYR A 191 -5.41 6.69 -6.27
N PRO A 192 -6.18 6.93 -7.35
CA PRO A 192 -7.60 6.58 -7.42
C PRO A 192 -7.87 5.07 -7.20
N GLU A 193 -6.98 4.21 -7.67
CA GLU A 193 -7.10 2.75 -7.56
C GLU A 193 -7.04 2.28 -6.11
N VAL A 194 -6.21 2.94 -5.30
CA VAL A 194 -6.12 2.66 -3.85
C VAL A 194 -7.38 3.16 -3.16
N ARG A 195 -7.85 4.38 -3.50
CA ARG A 195 -9.10 4.93 -2.96
C ARG A 195 -10.32 4.06 -3.25
N ALA A 196 -10.32 3.35 -4.37
CA ALA A 196 -11.42 2.45 -4.72
C ALA A 196 -11.53 1.21 -3.81
N VAL A 197 -10.49 0.88 -3.03
CA VAL A 197 -10.43 -0.36 -2.24
C VAL A 197 -10.07 -0.17 -0.76
N THR A 198 -9.79 1.06 -0.34
CA THR A 198 -9.44 1.40 1.06
C THR A 198 -10.31 2.54 1.57
N GLU A 199 -10.61 2.52 2.87
CA GLU A 199 -11.25 3.64 3.55
C GLU A 199 -10.22 4.73 3.93
N PRO A 200 -10.60 6.01 4.03
CA PRO A 200 -9.71 7.11 4.42
C PRO A 200 -9.50 7.24 5.94
N TYR A 201 -10.07 6.33 6.74
CA TYR A 201 -10.00 6.35 8.20
C TYR A 201 -9.70 4.95 8.75
N ASP A 202 -9.31 4.89 10.02
CA ASP A 202 -9.16 3.64 10.78
C ASP A 202 -9.96 3.66 12.07
N ASP A 203 -10.50 2.51 12.49
CA ASP A 203 -11.07 2.36 13.84
C ASP A 203 -10.12 1.53 14.73
N PRO A 204 -9.41 2.15 15.69
CA PRO A 204 -8.44 1.46 16.54
C PRO A 204 -9.09 0.46 17.50
N SER A 205 -10.41 0.53 17.73
CA SER A 205 -11.13 -0.40 18.60
C SER A 205 -11.41 -1.75 17.92
N VAL A 206 -11.38 -1.80 16.58
CA VAL A 206 -11.63 -3.02 15.83
C VAL A 206 -10.44 -4.00 15.99
N PRO A 207 -10.66 -5.22 16.52
CA PRO A 207 -9.58 -6.17 16.75
C PRO A 207 -8.91 -6.61 15.46
N CYS A 208 -7.58 -6.56 15.40
CA CYS A 208 -6.78 -7.00 14.25
C CYS A 208 -6.02 -8.31 14.56
N GLU A 209 -5.12 -8.27 15.54
CA GLU A 209 -4.28 -9.40 15.93
C GLU A 209 -4.99 -10.29 16.96
N THR A 210 -5.88 -11.16 16.47
CA THR A 210 -6.59 -12.12 17.33
C THR A 210 -6.01 -13.53 17.20
N PRO A 211 -6.07 -14.36 18.27
CA PRO A 211 -5.63 -15.75 18.19
C PRO A 211 -6.32 -16.55 17.08
N ARG A 212 -7.61 -16.28 16.86
CA ARG A 212 -8.39 -16.94 15.80
C ARG A 212 -7.95 -16.54 14.39
N ALA A 213 -7.55 -15.29 14.16
CA ALA A 213 -7.02 -14.84 12.88
C ALA A 213 -5.70 -15.55 12.55
N ILE A 214 -4.82 -15.66 13.55
CA ILE A 214 -3.55 -16.39 13.43
C ILE A 214 -3.80 -17.87 13.16
N ILE A 215 -4.72 -18.52 13.89
CA ILE A 215 -5.07 -19.94 13.68
C ILE A 215 -5.55 -20.19 12.25
N VAL A 216 -6.50 -19.38 11.75
CA VAL A 216 -7.02 -19.53 10.38
C VAL A 216 -5.90 -19.30 9.36
N GLY A 217 -5.08 -18.27 9.54
CA GLY A 217 -3.93 -17.98 8.69
C GLY A 217 -2.95 -19.15 8.63
N ILE A 218 -2.59 -19.75 9.77
CA ILE A 218 -1.66 -20.89 9.85
C ILE A 218 -2.24 -22.15 9.22
N ILE A 219 -3.54 -22.42 9.38
CA ILE A 219 -4.18 -23.59 8.75
C ILE A 219 -4.12 -23.47 7.22
N TRP A 220 -4.53 -22.32 6.68
CA TRP A 220 -4.50 -22.09 5.24
C TRP A 220 -3.09 -21.99 4.70
N LEU A 221 -2.14 -21.45 5.46
CA LEU A 221 -0.72 -21.49 5.17
C LEU A 221 -0.24 -22.93 4.98
N ALA A 222 -0.49 -23.81 5.95
CA ALA A 222 -0.03 -25.20 5.89
C ALA A 222 -0.61 -25.94 4.68
N ILE A 223 -1.90 -25.74 4.41
CA ILE A 223 -2.58 -26.30 3.24
C ILE A 223 -1.97 -25.75 1.94
N GLY A 224 -1.80 -24.43 1.86
CA GLY A 224 -1.28 -23.73 0.68
C GLY A 224 0.13 -24.17 0.31
N VAL A 225 1.04 -24.22 1.30
CA VAL A 225 2.41 -24.70 1.09
C VAL A 225 2.40 -26.11 0.53
N VAL A 226 1.58 -27.02 1.07
CA VAL A 226 1.51 -28.40 0.58
C VAL A 226 1.00 -28.47 -0.86
N ILE A 227 -0.09 -27.76 -1.17
CA ILE A 227 -0.68 -27.74 -2.52
C ILE A 227 0.32 -27.16 -3.53
N ASN A 228 0.86 -25.99 -3.24
CA ASN A 228 1.79 -25.30 -4.13
C ASN A 228 3.08 -26.09 -4.33
N GLN A 229 3.64 -26.67 -3.26
CA GLN A 229 4.83 -27.50 -3.34
C GLN A 229 4.57 -28.80 -4.13
N PHE A 230 3.40 -29.41 -3.98
CA PHE A 230 3.03 -30.63 -4.70
C PHE A 230 2.89 -30.40 -6.21
N PHE A 231 2.36 -29.24 -6.61
CA PHE A 231 2.15 -28.91 -8.03
C PHE A 231 3.32 -28.16 -8.68
N TYR A 232 4.42 -27.90 -7.96
CA TYR A 232 5.53 -27.08 -8.43
C TYR A 232 6.12 -27.53 -9.78
N ASP A 233 6.44 -28.83 -9.93
CA ASP A 233 7.03 -29.37 -11.17
C ASP A 233 5.98 -29.73 -12.23
N ARG A 234 4.68 -29.52 -11.98
CA ARG A 234 3.61 -29.89 -12.91
C ARG A 234 3.57 -28.93 -14.10
N GLN A 235 3.41 -29.50 -15.30
CA GLN A 235 3.14 -28.75 -16.53
C GLN A 235 1.80 -29.18 -17.14
N PRO A 236 0.84 -28.27 -17.37
CA PRO A 236 0.87 -26.83 -17.04
C PRO A 236 0.86 -26.57 -15.53
N SER A 237 1.36 -25.41 -15.11
CA SER A 237 1.44 -25.04 -13.70
C SER A 237 0.05 -24.89 -13.07
N ILE A 238 -0.09 -25.39 -11.86
CA ILE A 238 -1.26 -25.17 -11.00
C ILE A 238 -0.76 -24.51 -9.74
N SER A 239 -1.37 -23.40 -9.34
CA SER A 239 -1.04 -22.72 -8.09
C SER A 239 -2.30 -22.34 -7.33
N PHE A 240 -2.21 -22.41 -6.01
CA PHE A 240 -3.19 -21.92 -5.07
C PHE A 240 -2.78 -20.51 -4.65
N THR A 241 -3.42 -19.53 -5.28
CA THR A 241 -3.07 -18.11 -5.14
C THR A 241 -3.72 -17.49 -3.89
N SER A 242 -3.20 -16.34 -3.46
CA SER A 242 -3.74 -15.60 -2.31
C SER A 242 -5.22 -15.25 -2.48
N ALA A 243 -5.62 -14.83 -3.68
CA ALA A 243 -7.02 -14.48 -3.96
C ALA A 243 -7.97 -15.68 -3.77
N VAL A 244 -7.56 -16.88 -4.19
CA VAL A 244 -8.37 -18.09 -3.96
C VAL A 244 -8.38 -18.45 -2.47
N ALA A 245 -7.26 -18.31 -1.76
CA ALA A 245 -7.20 -18.57 -0.33
C ALA A 245 -8.11 -17.61 0.46
N GLN A 246 -8.17 -16.32 0.12
CA GLN A 246 -9.07 -15.32 0.73
C GLN A 246 -10.53 -15.80 0.76
N LEU A 247 -11.01 -16.39 -0.35
CA LEU A 247 -12.37 -16.92 -0.48
C LEU A 247 -12.68 -18.04 0.51
N PHE A 248 -11.66 -18.79 0.94
CA PHE A 248 -11.82 -19.85 1.94
C PHE A 248 -11.50 -19.39 3.37
N ILE A 249 -10.59 -18.42 3.52
CA ILE A 249 -10.26 -17.80 4.82
C ILE A 249 -11.51 -17.13 5.39
N TYR A 250 -12.30 -16.42 4.57
CA TYR A 250 -13.50 -15.73 5.04
C TYR A 250 -14.54 -16.64 5.72
N PRO A 251 -15.05 -17.71 5.06
CA PRO A 251 -15.97 -18.64 5.72
C PRO A 251 -15.30 -19.39 6.87
N SER A 252 -13.99 -19.67 6.82
CA SER A 252 -13.26 -20.30 7.94
C SER A 252 -13.20 -19.41 9.17
N GLY A 253 -12.93 -18.11 8.99
CA GLY A 253 -12.90 -17.10 10.04
C GLY A 253 -14.28 -16.88 10.65
N LYS A 254 -15.32 -16.77 9.82
CA LYS A 254 -16.71 -16.73 10.30
C LYS A 254 -17.10 -17.98 11.08
N LEU A 255 -16.75 -19.18 10.58
CA LEU A 255 -17.03 -20.43 11.28
C LEU A 255 -16.32 -20.49 12.63
N LEU A 256 -15.04 -20.09 12.68
CA LEU A 256 -14.27 -20.09 13.92
C LEU A 256 -14.79 -19.05 14.93
N ALA A 257 -15.25 -17.88 14.45
CA ALA A 257 -15.93 -16.88 15.28
C ALA A 257 -17.25 -17.40 15.88
N LEU A 258 -17.94 -18.33 15.22
CA LEU A 258 -19.15 -18.97 15.73
C LEU A 258 -18.86 -20.10 16.72
N ILE A 259 -17.77 -20.85 16.51
CA ILE A 259 -17.42 -22.03 17.33
C ILE A 259 -16.70 -21.63 18.62
N LEU A 260 -15.80 -20.64 18.57
CA LEU A 260 -14.98 -20.29 19.72
C LEU A 260 -15.82 -19.64 20.83
N PRO A 261 -15.60 -20.01 22.10
CA PRO A 261 -16.24 -19.31 23.21
C PRO A 261 -15.65 -17.91 23.39
N LYS A 262 -16.45 -16.98 23.92
CA LYS A 262 -16.03 -15.62 24.31
C LYS A 262 -15.21 -15.65 25.61
N TRP A 263 -14.06 -16.32 25.57
CA TRP A 263 -13.14 -16.40 26.69
C TRP A 263 -12.06 -15.34 26.57
N SER A 264 -11.76 -14.70 27.70
CA SER A 264 -10.66 -13.78 27.88
C SER A 264 -9.69 -14.35 28.91
N PHE A 265 -8.40 -14.32 28.60
CA PHE A 265 -7.36 -14.82 29.47
C PHE A 265 -6.34 -13.71 29.72
N THR A 266 -6.07 -13.41 30.98
CA THR A 266 -5.00 -12.48 31.33
C THR A 266 -3.71 -13.26 31.55
N ILE A 267 -2.74 -13.07 30.67
CA ILE A 267 -1.38 -13.57 30.82
C ILE A 267 -0.52 -12.38 31.22
N TRP A 268 -0.08 -12.36 32.47
CA TRP A 268 0.70 -11.28 33.08
C TRP A 268 -0.04 -9.94 33.04
N LYS A 269 0.37 -9.01 32.17
CA LYS A 269 -0.24 -7.68 31.99
C LYS A 269 -1.10 -7.56 30.72
N HIS A 270 -1.18 -8.62 29.91
CA HIS A 270 -1.91 -8.62 28.65
C HIS A 270 -3.16 -9.47 28.77
N THR A 271 -4.30 -8.91 28.39
CA THR A 271 -5.55 -9.65 28.23
C THR A 271 -5.67 -10.09 26.79
N ILE A 272 -5.81 -11.39 26.57
CA ILE A 272 -5.97 -11.99 25.25
C ILE A 272 -7.41 -12.48 25.15
N ASP A 273 -8.13 -11.90 24.19
CA ASP A 273 -9.50 -12.31 23.88
C ASP A 273 -9.50 -13.34 22.76
N LEU A 274 -9.99 -14.54 23.07
CA LEU A 274 -10.04 -15.65 22.12
C LEU A 274 -11.07 -15.40 21.01
N ASN A 275 -12.19 -14.77 21.37
CA ASN A 275 -13.28 -14.42 20.46
C ASN A 275 -13.84 -13.03 20.84
N PRO A 276 -13.21 -11.94 20.37
CA PRO A 276 -13.57 -10.57 20.78
C PRO A 276 -14.87 -10.07 20.15
N GLY A 277 -15.35 -10.68 19.06
CA GLY A 277 -16.56 -10.22 18.37
C GLY A 277 -16.81 -10.96 17.05
N PRO A 278 -17.65 -10.42 16.17
CA PRO A 278 -17.77 -10.93 14.80
C PRO A 278 -16.42 -10.92 14.05
N TRP A 279 -16.28 -11.77 13.03
CA TRP A 279 -15.12 -11.74 12.14
C TRP A 279 -15.11 -10.46 11.31
N ASN A 280 -14.02 -9.70 11.37
CA ASN A 280 -13.90 -8.40 10.71
C ASN A 280 -12.85 -8.38 9.57
N GLU A 281 -12.77 -7.25 8.88
CA GLU A 281 -11.86 -7.05 7.73
C GLU A 281 -10.37 -7.04 8.11
N LYS A 282 -10.00 -6.52 9.30
CA LYS A 282 -8.62 -6.51 9.79
C LYS A 282 -8.13 -7.93 10.07
N GLU A 283 -8.96 -8.74 10.73
CA GLU A 283 -8.67 -10.17 10.95
C GLU A 283 -8.57 -10.95 9.63
N GLN A 284 -9.47 -10.66 8.67
CA GLN A 284 -9.44 -11.23 7.33
C GLN A 284 -8.13 -10.88 6.60
N MET A 285 -7.72 -9.61 6.67
CA MET A 285 -6.50 -9.13 6.02
C MET A 285 -5.26 -9.76 6.66
N LEU A 286 -5.19 -9.81 8.00
CA LEU A 286 -4.08 -10.46 8.72
C LEU A 286 -3.95 -11.94 8.35
N ALA A 287 -5.04 -12.70 8.40
CA ALA A 287 -5.04 -14.13 8.05
C ALA A 287 -4.62 -14.36 6.58
N THR A 288 -5.06 -13.47 5.68
CA THR A 288 -4.65 -13.49 4.28
C THR A 288 -3.17 -13.19 4.12
N LEU A 289 -2.63 -12.20 4.84
CA LEU A 289 -1.24 -11.81 4.76
C LEU A 289 -0.31 -12.94 5.22
N ILE A 290 -0.69 -13.65 6.29
CA ILE A 290 0.01 -14.86 6.75
C ILE A 290 0.10 -15.88 5.61
N PHE A 291 -1.00 -16.11 4.88
CA PHE A 291 -1.00 -16.99 3.72
C PHE A 291 -0.17 -16.45 2.56
N SER A 292 -0.31 -15.17 2.20
CA SER A 292 0.29 -14.62 0.98
C SER A 292 1.80 -14.62 1.03
N ILE A 293 2.39 -14.37 2.21
CA ILE A 293 3.84 -14.30 2.39
C ILE A 293 4.48 -15.69 2.28
N ALA A 294 3.92 -16.68 2.99
CA ALA A 294 4.59 -17.98 3.14
C ALA A 294 3.89 -19.14 2.42
N GLY A 295 2.58 -19.06 2.20
CA GLY A 295 1.78 -20.08 1.52
C GLY A 295 1.67 -19.88 0.01
N GLY A 296 1.75 -18.63 -0.46
CA GLY A 296 1.74 -18.27 -1.88
C GLY A 296 3.04 -18.58 -2.64
N SER A 297 4.10 -19.00 -1.94
CA SER A 297 5.39 -19.34 -2.54
C SER A 297 5.77 -20.79 -2.29
N THR A 298 6.71 -21.30 -3.09
CA THR A 298 7.28 -22.64 -2.94
C THR A 298 8.72 -22.53 -2.47
N SER A 299 9.25 -23.60 -1.88
CA SER A 299 10.63 -23.58 -1.42
C SER A 299 11.58 -23.43 -2.60
N TYR A 300 12.40 -22.39 -2.60
CA TYR A 300 13.45 -22.17 -3.61
C TYR A 300 14.40 -23.37 -3.75
N VAL A 301 14.58 -24.15 -2.69
CA VAL A 301 15.43 -25.35 -2.72
C VAL A 301 14.90 -26.42 -3.67
N THR A 302 13.62 -26.40 -4.03
CA THR A 302 12.99 -27.38 -4.92
C THR A 302 13.70 -27.46 -6.27
N SER A 303 13.96 -26.33 -6.92
CA SER A 303 14.66 -26.28 -8.22
C SER A 303 16.06 -26.90 -8.13
N ASN A 304 16.78 -26.64 -7.03
CA ASN A 304 18.10 -27.21 -6.78
C ASN A 304 18.04 -28.74 -6.66
N ILE A 305 17.06 -29.28 -5.93
CA ILE A 305 16.88 -30.73 -5.78
C ILE A 305 16.55 -31.36 -7.13
N THR A 306 15.63 -30.76 -7.89
CA THR A 306 15.22 -31.27 -9.21
C THR A 306 16.41 -31.32 -10.17
N VAL A 307 17.18 -30.23 -10.26
CA VAL A 307 18.39 -30.16 -11.10
C VAL A 307 19.46 -31.16 -10.64
N GLN A 308 19.66 -31.34 -9.33
CA GLN A 308 20.60 -32.33 -8.82
C GLN A 308 20.19 -33.76 -9.21
N LYS A 309 18.89 -34.08 -9.22
CA LYS A 309 18.35 -35.42 -9.47
C LYS A 309 18.28 -35.80 -10.94
N MET A 310 18.04 -34.83 -11.81
CA MET A 310 17.83 -35.08 -13.23
C MET A 310 19.09 -35.64 -13.90
N ALA A 311 18.92 -36.76 -14.63
CA ALA A 311 20.00 -37.42 -15.37
C ALA A 311 20.63 -36.54 -16.45
N ARG A 312 19.85 -35.58 -16.98
CA ARG A 312 20.31 -34.59 -17.97
C ARG A 312 21.30 -33.57 -17.37
N PHE A 313 21.28 -33.38 -16.05
CA PHE A 313 22.11 -32.41 -15.35
C PHE A 313 23.14 -33.14 -14.48
N TYR A 314 22.96 -33.22 -13.17
CA TYR A 314 23.98 -33.75 -12.26
C TYR A 314 23.82 -35.24 -11.91
N ASP A 315 22.68 -35.87 -12.24
CA ASP A 315 22.37 -37.29 -12.00
C ASP A 315 22.66 -37.82 -10.59
N ASN A 316 22.50 -36.98 -9.56
CA ASN A 316 22.79 -37.36 -8.19
C ASN A 316 21.74 -38.34 -7.63
N LYS A 317 22.13 -39.61 -7.52
CA LYS A 317 21.24 -40.68 -7.03
C LYS A 317 20.84 -40.52 -5.54
N LYS A 318 21.64 -39.84 -4.71
CA LYS A 318 21.35 -39.64 -3.27
C LYS A 318 20.54 -38.36 -3.02
N PHE A 319 19.55 -38.42 -2.13
CA PHE A 319 18.69 -37.28 -1.76
C PHE A 319 19.38 -36.29 -0.82
N VAL A 320 20.20 -36.82 0.09
CA VAL A 320 21.02 -36.03 1.01
C VAL A 320 22.47 -36.22 0.57
N ILE A 321 22.98 -35.28 -0.19
CA ILE A 321 24.41 -35.12 -0.35
C ILE A 321 24.80 -34.20 0.80
N TYR A 322 25.62 -34.67 1.75
CA TYR A 322 26.44 -33.73 2.53
C TYR A 322 27.38 -33.11 1.52
N PRO A 323 27.15 -31.88 1.04
CA PRO A 323 27.91 -31.39 -0.07
C PRO A 323 29.18 -30.82 0.56
N THR A 324 30.20 -31.65 0.74
CA THR A 324 31.56 -31.15 1.00
C THR A 324 32.02 -30.25 -0.17
N ARG A 325 31.31 -30.28 -1.32
CA ARG A 325 31.62 -29.55 -2.56
C ARG A 325 30.56 -28.53 -3.00
N SER A 326 29.45 -28.37 -2.28
CA SER A 326 28.37 -27.44 -2.65
C SER A 326 27.87 -26.70 -1.41
N ILE A 327 28.71 -25.77 -0.95
CA ILE A 327 28.40 -24.87 0.16
C ILE A 327 27.99 -23.54 -0.46
N TRP A 328 26.87 -22.96 -0.02
CA TRP A 328 26.57 -21.57 -0.31
C TRP A 328 27.32 -20.71 0.71
N PRO A 329 28.40 -19.99 0.34
CA PRO A 329 29.26 -19.36 1.35
C PRO A 329 28.54 -18.32 2.20
N SER A 330 27.42 -17.77 1.72
CA SER A 330 26.55 -16.85 2.45
C SER A 330 25.90 -17.44 3.70
N ILE A 331 25.82 -18.77 3.84
CA ILE A 331 25.28 -19.41 5.06
C ILE A 331 26.32 -19.50 6.19
N LEU A 332 27.61 -19.32 5.88
CA LEU A 332 28.70 -19.49 6.86
C LEU A 332 28.65 -18.47 8.01
N PRO A 333 28.34 -17.18 7.79
CA PRO A 333 28.14 -16.23 8.89
C PRO A 333 27.02 -16.66 9.84
N THR A 334 25.85 -17.05 9.33
CA THR A 334 24.72 -17.54 10.15
C THR A 334 25.10 -18.77 10.97
N LEU A 335 25.83 -19.72 10.38
CA LEU A 335 26.35 -20.88 11.11
C LEU A 335 27.36 -20.49 12.20
N ALA A 336 28.24 -19.53 11.92
CA ALA A 336 29.20 -19.02 12.89
C ALA A 336 28.49 -18.34 14.09
N VAL A 337 27.47 -17.52 13.82
CA VAL A 337 26.64 -16.88 14.84
C VAL A 337 25.90 -17.92 15.67
N ASN A 338 25.18 -18.87 15.05
CA ASN A 338 24.48 -19.93 15.78
C ASN A 338 25.44 -20.76 16.65
N LYS A 339 26.64 -21.05 16.14
CA LYS A 339 27.68 -21.76 16.88
C LYS A 339 28.24 -20.92 18.04
N ALA A 340 28.34 -19.60 17.90
CA ALA A 340 28.74 -18.71 18.97
C ALA A 340 27.66 -18.67 20.07
N LEU A 341 26.39 -18.53 19.68
CA LEU A 341 25.24 -18.47 20.59
C LEU A 341 25.01 -19.76 21.37
N MET A 342 25.11 -20.92 20.72
CA MET A 342 24.72 -22.21 21.31
C MET A 342 25.84 -22.95 22.02
N LYS A 343 27.10 -22.53 21.86
CA LYS A 343 28.23 -23.18 22.55
C LYS A 343 28.54 -22.45 23.86
N PRO A 344 28.69 -23.18 24.98
CA PRO A 344 29.06 -22.58 26.26
C PRO A 344 30.36 -21.80 26.10
N GLU A 345 30.37 -20.59 26.66
CA GLU A 345 31.53 -19.72 26.64
C GLU A 345 32.59 -20.24 27.59
N LYS A 346 33.83 -20.34 27.11
CA LYS A 346 34.98 -20.55 27.96
C LYS A 346 35.45 -19.16 28.38
N HIS A 347 35.17 -18.77 29.62
CA HIS A 347 35.63 -17.48 30.17
C HIS A 347 37.16 -17.52 30.34
N GLU A 348 37.88 -17.10 29.30
CA GLU A 348 39.33 -17.04 29.30
C GLU A 348 39.78 -15.61 29.61
N ASN A 349 40.61 -15.44 30.64
CA ASN A 349 41.28 -14.18 30.93
C ASN A 349 42.57 -14.13 30.10
N ILE A 350 42.60 -13.25 29.10
CA ILE A 350 43.76 -13.05 28.23
C ILE A 350 44.36 -11.69 28.59
N ASN A 351 45.57 -11.69 29.18
CA ASN A 351 46.31 -10.48 29.56
C ASN A 351 45.53 -9.49 30.46
N GLY A 352 44.76 -10.01 31.42
CA GLY A 352 43.97 -9.18 32.34
C GLY A 352 42.61 -8.73 31.80
N TRP A 353 42.31 -9.04 30.54
CA TRP A 353 41.04 -8.72 29.90
C TRP A 353 40.18 -9.98 29.80
N THR A 354 38.91 -9.85 30.19
CA THR A 354 37.88 -10.86 29.94
C THR A 354 36.92 -10.27 28.91
N ILE A 355 37.05 -10.68 27.65
CA ILE A 355 36.19 -10.23 26.56
C ILE A 355 35.23 -11.36 26.24
N SER A 356 33.93 -11.08 26.27
CA SER A 356 32.93 -12.07 25.87
C SER A 356 32.91 -12.24 24.35
N ARG A 357 32.73 -13.49 23.87
CA ARG A 357 32.58 -13.80 22.44
C ARG A 357 31.38 -13.08 21.82
N TYR A 358 30.37 -12.70 22.62
CA TYR A 358 29.20 -11.95 22.17
C TYR A 358 29.55 -10.50 21.79
N LEU A 359 30.67 -9.97 22.28
CA LEU A 359 31.17 -8.63 21.95
C LEU A 359 31.93 -8.57 20.62
N GLN A 360 32.27 -9.74 20.03
CA GLN A 360 33.21 -9.85 18.91
C GLN A 360 32.56 -10.25 17.57
N TYR A 361 31.23 -10.15 17.44
CA TYR A 361 30.61 -10.29 16.13
C TYR A 361 30.69 -8.97 15.36
N HIS A 362 31.66 -8.88 14.48
CA HIS A 362 31.64 -7.90 13.39
C HIS A 362 31.09 -8.62 12.16
N ASP A 363 29.93 -8.16 11.67
CA ASP A 363 29.45 -8.66 10.39
C ASP A 363 30.52 -8.37 9.32
N LYS A 364 30.90 -9.42 8.61
CA LYS A 364 31.85 -9.34 7.50
C LYS A 364 31.09 -9.87 6.31
N SER A 365 30.64 -8.94 5.46
CA SER A 365 30.12 -9.29 4.14
C SER A 365 31.24 -10.01 3.40
N ILE A 366 31.07 -11.32 3.23
CA ILE A 366 31.91 -12.11 2.35
C ILE A 366 31.42 -11.72 0.95
N ASN A 367 32.18 -10.92 0.23
CA ASN A 367 31.91 -10.57 -1.17
C ASN A 367 33.17 -10.87 -1.99
N TRP A 368 33.10 -11.90 -2.82
CA TRP A 368 34.20 -12.35 -3.65
C TRP A 368 33.65 -13.06 -4.89
N TRP A 369 34.48 -13.25 -5.90
CA TRP A 369 34.03 -13.82 -7.17
C TRP A 369 33.23 -15.13 -7.01
N GLY A 370 33.58 -16.00 -6.05
CA GLY A 370 32.92 -17.29 -5.86
C GLY A 370 31.49 -17.22 -5.32
N ASN A 371 31.06 -16.10 -4.72
CA ASN A 371 29.66 -15.93 -4.29
C ASN A 371 28.87 -14.92 -5.11
N THR A 372 29.52 -14.09 -5.92
CA THR A 372 28.86 -13.19 -6.87
C THR A 372 28.71 -13.80 -8.26
N VAL A 373 29.52 -14.78 -8.65
CA VAL A 373 29.52 -15.35 -10.02
C VAL A 373 28.16 -15.89 -10.46
N SER A 374 27.37 -16.47 -9.56
CA SER A 374 26.03 -16.98 -9.89
C SER A 374 25.03 -15.87 -10.26
N GLY A 375 25.22 -14.65 -9.73
CA GLY A 375 24.42 -13.47 -10.06
C GLY A 375 25.06 -12.59 -11.15
N ALA A 376 26.37 -12.74 -11.38
CA ALA A 376 27.14 -11.94 -12.34
C ALA A 376 27.13 -12.52 -13.77
N GLY A 377 26.59 -13.73 -13.97
CA GLY A 377 26.35 -14.30 -15.29
C GLY A 377 25.11 -13.71 -15.98
N LEU A 378 24.96 -13.93 -17.28
CA LEU A 378 23.79 -13.50 -18.08
C LEU A 378 22.45 -13.92 -17.45
N ASP A 379 22.40 -15.13 -16.89
CA ASP A 379 21.21 -15.69 -16.24
C ASP A 379 20.89 -15.01 -14.89
N GLY A 380 21.90 -14.45 -14.21
CA GLY A 380 21.76 -13.76 -12.93
C GLY A 380 21.56 -12.25 -13.06
N ALA A 381 22.17 -11.65 -14.08
CA ALA A 381 22.05 -10.22 -14.39
C ALA A 381 20.70 -9.86 -14.98
N GLY A 382 19.91 -10.84 -15.44
CA GLY A 382 18.58 -10.63 -16.01
C GLY A 382 18.59 -9.62 -17.15
N LEU A 383 19.69 -9.58 -17.94
CA LEU A 383 19.84 -8.65 -19.05
C LEU A 383 18.63 -8.79 -19.97
N SER A 384 18.08 -7.65 -20.39
CA SER A 384 16.89 -7.59 -21.20
C SER A 384 17.00 -8.56 -22.38
N LEU A 385 15.99 -9.44 -22.50
CA LEU A 385 15.84 -10.29 -23.67
C LEU A 385 15.84 -9.37 -24.89
N LYS A 386 16.62 -9.74 -25.91
CA LYS A 386 16.85 -8.95 -27.12
C LYS A 386 15.54 -8.31 -27.62
N ASN A 387 15.55 -7.01 -27.96
CA ASN A 387 14.38 -6.28 -28.47
C ASN A 387 13.70 -7.08 -29.59
N ALA A 388 12.47 -7.54 -29.34
CA ALA A 388 11.75 -8.44 -30.23
C ALA A 388 11.54 -7.85 -31.63
N THR A 389 11.30 -6.55 -31.72
CA THR A 389 11.10 -5.81 -32.98
C THR A 389 12.36 -5.80 -33.85
N LEU A 390 13.55 -5.75 -33.23
CA LEU A 390 14.84 -5.76 -33.94
C LEU A 390 15.38 -7.20 -34.14
N SER A 391 15.05 -8.11 -33.23
CA SER A 391 15.72 -9.41 -33.10
C SER A 391 14.93 -10.57 -33.67
N ALA A 392 13.62 -10.39 -33.87
CA ALA A 392 12.70 -11.32 -34.52
C ALA A 392 11.83 -10.57 -35.55
N PRO A 393 12.41 -9.99 -36.63
CA PRO A 393 11.65 -9.25 -37.65
C PRO A 393 10.57 -10.09 -38.34
N ASP A 394 10.73 -11.42 -38.35
CA ASP A 394 9.77 -12.36 -38.92
C ASP A 394 8.69 -12.82 -37.91
N GLY A 395 8.65 -12.22 -36.71
CA GLY A 395 7.62 -12.47 -35.71
C GLY A 395 7.76 -13.77 -34.90
N TYR A 396 8.89 -14.49 -35.00
CA TYR A 396 9.12 -15.71 -34.22
C TYR A 396 10.57 -15.90 -33.76
N PHE A 397 10.74 -16.66 -32.67
CA PHE A 397 12.04 -17.09 -32.14
C PHE A 397 12.28 -18.56 -32.48
N GLY A 398 13.40 -18.87 -33.16
CA GLY A 398 13.79 -20.25 -33.52
C GLY A 398 14.86 -20.31 -34.62
N PRO A 399 15.37 -21.50 -34.97
CA PRO A 399 16.21 -21.69 -36.15
C PRO A 399 15.47 -21.17 -37.37
N ARG A 400 16.05 -20.19 -38.08
CA ARG A 400 15.45 -19.75 -39.34
C ARG A 400 15.41 -20.93 -40.28
N MET A 401 14.28 -21.14 -40.94
CA MET A 401 14.19 -22.05 -42.08
C MET A 401 15.21 -21.58 -43.11
N SER A 402 16.42 -22.14 -43.08
CA SER A 402 17.37 -21.99 -44.16
C SER A 402 16.71 -22.57 -45.40
N LYS A 403 16.80 -21.85 -46.52
CA LYS A 403 16.55 -22.36 -47.87
C LYS A 403 17.20 -23.73 -48.03
N LEU A 404 16.45 -24.80 -47.77
CA LEU A 404 16.75 -26.16 -48.19
C LEU A 404 16.00 -26.36 -49.50
N ALA A 405 16.52 -25.74 -50.56
CA ALA A 405 16.29 -26.08 -51.97
C ALA A 405 17.03 -25.04 -52.83
N GLU A 406 18.29 -25.34 -53.15
CA GLU A 406 18.80 -25.33 -54.53
C GLU A 406 19.97 -26.32 -54.61
#